data_AF-A0A7C7CM64-F1
#
_entry.id   AF-A0A7C7CM64-F1
#
_cell.length_a   1.000
_cell.length_b   1.000
_cell.length_c   1.000
_cell.angle_alpha   90.00
_cell.angle_beta   90.00
_cell.angle_gamma   90.00
#
_symmetry.space_group_name_H-M   'P 1'
#
loop_
_entity.id
_entity.type
_entity.pdbx_description
1 polymer ?
#
loop_
_entity_poly.entity_id
_entity_poly.type
_entity_poly.pdbx_seq_one_letter_code
_entity_poly.pdbx_strand_id
1 'polypeptide(L)'
;DQLPKAFQKQFPSNWELSTARGSSVVRNIISHGVDPTRLVAAGFADWVPRDRGDAGIALKTLDKQTILQFNDTSEKKGRNRRIEITFLKPAHHSTSYVGSDG
;
A
#
# COMPACT_ATOMS: atom_id res chain seq x y z
N ASP A 1 4.92 -13.47 4.21
CA ASP A 1 6.23 -13.97 3.75
C ASP A 1 7.26 -13.65 4.83
N GLN A 2 8.53 -14.06 4.68
CA GLN A 2 9.57 -13.69 5.63
C GLN A 2 10.12 -12.29 5.31
N LEU A 3 10.20 -11.42 6.32
CA LEU A 3 10.88 -10.13 6.24
C LEU A 3 12.29 -10.29 5.65
N PRO A 4 12.67 -9.54 4.60
CA PRO A 4 13.98 -9.68 3.99
C PRO A 4 15.11 -9.41 4.99
N LYS A 5 16.18 -10.21 4.94
CA LYS A 5 17.31 -10.14 5.89
C LYS A 5 17.89 -8.74 6.07
N ALA A 6 17.94 -7.96 4.98
CA ALA A 6 18.44 -6.58 5.00
C ALA A 6 17.68 -5.66 5.96
N PHE A 7 16.40 -5.96 6.23
CA PHE A 7 15.52 -5.12 7.05
C PHE A 7 15.31 -5.64 8.48
N GLN A 8 15.72 -6.88 8.78
CA GLN A 8 15.47 -7.52 10.08
C GLN A 8 16.17 -6.83 11.26
N LYS A 9 17.26 -6.09 11.02
CA LYS A 9 17.94 -5.33 12.09
C LYS A 9 17.20 -4.05 12.48
N GLN A 10 16.36 -3.52 11.58
CA GLN A 10 15.71 -2.23 11.75
C GLN A 10 14.21 -2.37 12.04
N PHE A 11 13.57 -3.41 11.51
CA PHE A 11 12.13 -3.63 11.62
C PHE A 11 11.84 -4.99 12.24
N PRO A 12 10.98 -5.07 13.26
CA PRO A 12 10.63 -6.33 13.91
C PRO A 12 9.71 -7.22 13.06
N SER A 13 8.92 -6.65 12.13
CA SER A 13 8.11 -7.42 11.19
C SER A 13 7.82 -6.68 9.87
N ASN A 14 7.17 -7.38 8.93
CA ASN A 14 6.67 -6.78 7.69
C ASN A 14 5.61 -5.69 7.96
N TRP A 15 4.95 -5.68 9.12
CA TRP A 15 4.02 -4.62 9.50
C TRP A 15 4.77 -3.29 9.66
N GLU A 16 5.81 -3.25 10.49
CA GLU A 16 6.59 -2.03 10.73
C GLU A 16 7.31 -1.57 9.47
N LEU A 17 7.87 -2.49 8.68
CA LEU A 17 8.49 -2.15 7.40
C LEU A 17 7.48 -1.49 6.44
N SER A 18 6.29 -2.07 6.29
CA SER A 18 5.28 -1.54 5.35
C SER A 18 4.76 -0.17 5.77
N THR A 19 4.48 0.02 7.07
CA THR A 19 4.03 1.31 7.63
C THR A 19 5.13 2.38 7.51
N ALA A 20 6.40 2.02 7.75
CA ALA A 20 7.51 2.94 7.61
C ALA A 20 7.70 3.41 6.16
N ARG A 21 7.58 2.51 5.17
CA ARG A 21 7.62 2.87 3.75
C ARG A 21 6.48 3.82 3.37
N GLY A 22 5.25 3.54 3.82
CA GLY A 22 4.10 4.44 3.61
C GLY A 22 4.33 5.83 4.23
N SER A 23 4.86 5.87 5.45
CA SER A 23 5.19 7.12 6.15
C SER A 23 6.26 7.93 5.41
N SER A 24 7.27 7.26 4.83
CA SER A 24 8.29 7.92 4.01
C SER A 24 7.69 8.60 2.78
N VAL A 25 6.70 7.97 2.13
CA VAL A 25 6.00 8.55 0.98
C VAL A 25 5.14 9.74 1.41
N VAL A 26 4.42 9.64 2.53
CA VAL A 26 3.68 10.79 3.09
C VAL A 26 4.61 11.97 3.37
N ARG A 27 5.77 11.74 4.00
CA ARG A 27 6.75 12.81 4.26
C ARG A 27 7.28 13.45 2.97
N ASN A 28 7.49 12.66 1.92
CA ASN A 28 7.86 13.17 0.61
C ASN A 28 6.74 13.99 -0.04
N ILE A 29 5.48 13.57 0.09
CA ILE A 29 4.34 14.34 -0.43
C ILE A 29 4.19 15.68 0.32
N ILE A 30 4.37 15.68 1.65
CA ILE A 30 4.38 16.90 2.47
C ILE A 30 5.50 17.85 2.02
N SER A 31 6.70 17.33 1.70
CA SER A 31 7.80 18.18 1.23
C SER A 31 7.51 18.85 -0.11
N HIS A 32 6.50 18.41 -0.85
CA HIS A 32 6.01 19.04 -2.08
C HIS A 32 4.80 19.97 -1.84
N GLY A 33 4.49 20.30 -0.58
CA GLY A 33 3.49 21.32 -0.22
C GLY A 33 2.06 20.82 -0.01
N VAL A 34 1.84 19.49 0.02
CA VAL A 34 0.51 18.95 0.35
C VAL A 34 0.27 19.01 1.87
N ASP A 35 -0.93 19.47 2.24
CA ASP A 35 -1.36 19.59 3.64
C ASP A 35 -1.26 18.23 4.39
N PRO A 36 -0.45 18.14 5.46
CA PRO A 36 -0.30 16.92 6.26
C PRO A 36 -1.60 16.38 6.83
N THR A 37 -2.59 17.24 7.10
CA THR A 37 -3.87 16.84 7.71
C THR A 37 -4.76 16.03 6.76
N ARG A 38 -4.43 16.00 5.47
CA ARG A 38 -5.15 15.27 4.42
C ARG A 38 -4.54 13.92 4.07
N LEU A 39 -3.49 13.52 4.77
CA LEU A 39 -2.67 12.35 4.43
C LEU A 39 -2.74 11.29 5.52
N VAL A 40 -2.82 10.03 5.10
CA VAL A 40 -2.75 8.86 5.97
C VAL A 40 -1.73 7.89 5.40
N ALA A 41 -0.85 7.37 6.26
CA ALA A 41 0.00 6.23 5.94
C ALA A 41 -0.57 4.97 6.60
N ALA A 42 -0.78 3.92 5.81
CA ALA A 42 -1.18 2.61 6.31
C ALA A 42 -0.21 1.54 5.81
N GLY A 43 0.11 0.58 6.68
CA GLY A 43 0.89 -0.61 6.34
C GLY A 43 0.02 -1.84 6.48
N PHE A 44 0.10 -2.76 5.51
CA PHE A 44 -0.69 -3.99 5.47
C PHE A 44 0.16 -5.27 5.48
N ALA A 45 1.49 -5.14 5.63
CA ALA A 45 2.42 -6.24 5.46
C ALA A 45 2.11 -7.02 4.15
N ASP A 46 1.86 -8.32 4.26
CA ASP A 46 1.57 -9.21 3.13
C ASP A 46 0.07 -9.53 2.97
N TRP A 47 -0.80 -8.90 3.78
CA TRP A 47 -2.23 -9.23 3.90
C TRP A 47 -3.13 -8.60 2.83
N VAL A 48 -2.55 -7.85 1.88
CA VAL A 48 -3.26 -7.31 0.72
C VAL A 48 -2.53 -7.67 -0.58
N PRO A 49 -2.51 -8.97 -0.98
CA PRO A 49 -1.93 -9.40 -2.25
C PRO A 49 -2.62 -8.70 -3.41
N ARG A 50 -1.85 -8.28 -4.41
CA ARG A 50 -2.34 -7.50 -5.56
C ARG A 50 -3.39 -8.28 -6.36
N ASP A 51 -3.09 -9.54 -6.65
CA ASP A 51 -3.84 -10.39 -7.58
C ASP A 51 -4.97 -11.20 -6.93
N ARG A 52 -5.23 -10.98 -5.63
CA ARG A 52 -6.29 -11.73 -4.94
C ARG A 52 -7.66 -11.58 -5.62
N GLY A 53 -7.92 -10.41 -6.20
CA GLY A 53 -9.18 -10.11 -6.88
C GLY A 53 -9.35 -10.95 -8.14
N ASP A 54 -8.31 -11.03 -8.95
CA ASP A 54 -8.28 -11.86 -10.17
C ASP A 54 -8.43 -13.34 -9.83
N ALA A 55 -7.92 -13.77 -8.66
CA ALA A 55 -8.10 -15.12 -8.13
C ALA A 55 -9.47 -15.36 -7.46
N GLY A 56 -10.35 -14.36 -7.38
CA GLY A 56 -11.66 -14.49 -6.71
C GLY A 56 -11.58 -14.62 -5.18
N ILE A 57 -10.47 -14.23 -4.56
CA ILE A 57 -10.23 -14.38 -3.13
C ILE A 57 -10.54 -13.08 -2.38
N ALA A 58 -11.50 -13.14 -1.46
CA ALA A 58 -11.87 -12.02 -0.62
C ALA A 58 -10.84 -11.80 0.51
N LEU A 59 -10.61 -10.54 0.91
CA LEU A 59 -9.70 -10.21 2.01
C LEU A 59 -10.04 -10.95 3.31
N LYS A 60 -11.33 -11.11 3.59
CA LYS A 60 -11.85 -11.75 4.80
C LYS A 60 -11.59 -13.26 4.86
N THR A 61 -11.26 -13.88 3.73
CA THR A 61 -11.00 -15.32 3.63
C THR A 61 -9.52 -15.63 3.48
N LEU A 62 -8.65 -14.61 3.51
CA LEU A 62 -7.21 -14.82 3.43
C LEU A 62 -6.71 -15.53 4.69
N ASP A 63 -5.84 -16.51 4.46
CA ASP A 63 -5.06 -17.17 5.49
C ASP A 63 -3.56 -17.09 5.18
N LYS A 64 -2.75 -17.59 6.10
CA LYS A 64 -1.30 -17.56 5.98
C LYS A 64 -0.82 -18.40 4.78
N GLN A 65 -1.47 -19.51 4.46
CA GLN A 65 -1.06 -20.39 3.35
C GLN A 65 -1.26 -19.71 2.00
N THR A 66 -2.44 -19.11 1.81
CA THR A 66 -2.80 -18.33 0.63
C THR A 66 -1.83 -17.16 0.44
N ILE A 67 -1.50 -16.43 1.51
CA ILE A 67 -0.52 -15.33 1.45
C ILE A 67 0.87 -15.82 0.99
N LEU A 68 1.30 -17.00 1.44
CA LEU A 68 2.57 -17.57 1.02
C LEU A 68 2.53 -17.98 -0.46
N GLN A 69 1.41 -18.50 -0.97
CA GLN A 69 1.23 -18.81 -2.40
C GLN A 69 1.26 -17.55 -3.28
N PHE A 70 0.74 -16.44 -2.78
CA PHE A 70 0.86 -15.14 -3.45
C PHE A 70 2.28 -14.55 -3.40
N ASN A 71 3.20 -15.14 -2.64
CA ASN A 71 4.57 -14.66 -2.47
C ASN A 71 5.60 -15.79 -2.61
N ASP A 72 5.30 -16.83 -3.37
CA ASP A 72 6.18 -18.00 -3.54
C ASP A 72 7.34 -17.73 -4.52
N THR A 73 7.10 -16.95 -5.57
CA THR A 73 8.13 -16.55 -6.55
C THR A 73 8.60 -15.10 -6.37
N SER A 74 9.79 -14.80 -6.92
CA SER A 74 10.36 -13.45 -6.93
C SER A 74 9.47 -12.45 -7.68
N GLU A 75 8.84 -12.88 -8.77
CA GLU A 75 7.95 -12.08 -9.60
C GLU A 75 6.69 -11.71 -8.80
N LYS A 76 6.04 -12.70 -8.19
CA LYS A 76 4.85 -12.45 -7.35
C LYS A 76 5.18 -11.59 -6.14
N LYS A 77 6.31 -11.84 -5.46
CA LYS A 77 6.84 -10.96 -4.41
C LYS A 77 7.02 -9.53 -4.91
N GLY A 78 7.63 -9.34 -6.07
CA GLY A 78 7.86 -8.01 -6.66
C GLY A 78 6.56 -7.22 -6.85
N ARG A 79 5.50 -7.90 -7.33
CA ARG A 79 4.18 -7.29 -7.54
C ARG A 79 3.46 -6.96 -6.22
N ASN A 80 3.71 -7.71 -5.16
CA ASN A 80 3.12 -7.46 -3.85
C ASN A 80 3.89 -6.42 -3.01
N ARG A 81 5.20 -6.25 -3.18
CA ARG A 81 6.04 -5.27 -2.46
C ARG A 81 5.89 -3.82 -2.97
N ARG A 82 4.66 -3.33 -3.07
CA ARG A 82 4.29 -2.04 -3.68
C ARG A 82 3.91 -0.96 -2.65
N ILE A 83 3.85 0.29 -3.11
CA ILE A 83 3.10 1.38 -2.47
C ILE A 83 1.85 1.63 -3.31
N GLU A 84 0.71 1.80 -2.64
CA GLU A 84 -0.57 2.16 -3.26
C GLU A 84 -0.98 3.55 -2.73
N ILE A 85 -1.34 4.46 -3.63
CA ILE A 85 -1.81 5.81 -3.30
C ILE A 85 -3.27 5.91 -3.73
N THR A 86 -4.16 6.09 -2.76
CA THR A 86 -5.60 6.18 -3.00
C THR A 86 -6.07 7.60 -2.71
N PHE A 87 -6.67 8.25 -3.71
CA PHE A 87 -7.30 9.55 -3.54
C PHE A 87 -8.75 9.37 -3.10
N LEU A 88 -9.08 9.85 -1.91
CA LEU A 88 -10.46 9.84 -1.42
C LEU A 88 -11.21 11.05 -1.99
N LYS A 89 -12.40 10.81 -2.53
CA LYS A 89 -13.36 11.86 -2.93
C LYS A 89 -14.51 11.87 -1.90
N PRO A 90 -14.51 12.78 -0.92
CA PRO A 90 -15.60 12.85 0.05
C PRO A 90 -16.89 13.33 -0.62
N ALA A 91 -18.03 12.82 -0.15
CA ALA A 91 -19.35 13.07 -0.75
C ALA A 91 -19.78 14.56 -0.76
N HIS A 92 -19.17 15.41 0.06
CA HIS A 92 -19.44 16.85 0.12
C HIS A 92 -18.57 17.70 -0.82
N HIS A 93 -17.70 17.10 -1.64
CA HIS A 93 -16.94 17.81 -2.67
C HIS A 93 -17.59 17.61 -4.05
N SER A 94 -18.23 18.66 -4.57
CA SER A 94 -18.56 18.76 -5.99
C SER A 94 -17.26 18.99 -6.78
N THR A 95 -17.05 18.23 -7.85
CA THR A 95 -15.97 18.48 -8.81
C THR A 95 -16.59 19.23 -9.99
N SER A 96 -16.36 20.54 -10.08
CA SER A 96 -16.55 21.26 -11.34
C SER A 96 -15.30 21.04 -12.20
N TYR A 97 -15.49 20.40 -13.35
CA TYR A 97 -14.46 20.41 -14.39
C TYR A 97 -14.36 21.84 -14.92
N VAL A 98 -13.22 22.50 -14.72
CA VAL A 98 -12.92 23.75 -15.41
C VAL A 98 -12.16 23.34 -16.68
N GLY A 99 -12.89 23.28 -17.80
CA GLY A 99 -12.26 23.17 -19.10
C GLY A 99 -11.40 24.40 -19.31
N SER A 100 -10.14 24.20 -19.71
CA SER A 100 -9.33 25.28 -20.26
C SER A 100 -9.88 25.57 -21.65
N ASP A 101 -10.85 26.47 -21.73
CA ASP A 101 -11.21 27.11 -23.00
C ASP A 101 -10.00 27.96 -23.39
N GLY A 102 -9.25 27.47 -24.38
CA GLY A 102 -8.17 28.19 -25.04
C GLY A 102 -8.69 29.22 -26.02
#